data_AF-A0A533X315-F1
#
_entry.id   AF-A0A533X315-F1
#
_cell.length_a   1.000
_cell.length_b   1.000
_cell.length_c   1.000
_cell.angle_alpha   90.00
_cell.angle_beta   90.00
_cell.angle_gamma   90.00
#
_symmetry.space_group_name_H-M   'P 1'
#
loop_
_entity.id
_entity.type
_entity.pdbx_description
1 polymer ?
#
loop_
_entity_poly.entity_id
_entity_poly.type
_entity_poly.pdbx_seq_one_letter_code
_entity_poly.pdbx_strand_id
1 'polypeptide(L)'
;MNRKIELKDIRLTIIPRLGVRIAGFAVLDDPSFSASPFASLTSLEVGMKLRPLLKKRVEVEEITLRDPLITVVKNRDGILNTSTLGKKGAPKPEGPAPAPEAPATEGPLRILALLAVDRVSITGGKLTYRDLSAAKPTEYVLQDLDFLLRNVGLGKTPGLQVATRRPTSRR
;
A
#
# COMPACT_ATOMS: atom_id res chain seq x y z
N MET A 1 -5.29 -12.90 14.04
CA MET A 1 -3.94 -12.36 13.77
C MET A 1 -4.03 -10.85 13.86
N ASN A 2 -3.52 -10.26 14.95
CA ASN A 2 -3.49 -8.81 15.15
C ASN A 2 -2.06 -8.36 14.92
N ARG A 3 -1.74 -7.89 13.71
CA ARG A 3 -0.43 -7.31 13.41
C ARG A 3 -0.30 -5.98 14.16
N LYS A 4 0.83 -5.78 14.84
CA LYS A 4 1.12 -4.54 15.57
C LYS A 4 1.51 -3.46 14.55
N ILE A 5 0.90 -2.28 14.68
CA ILE A 5 1.19 -1.11 13.88
C ILE A 5 1.94 -0.11 14.76
N GLU A 6 3.07 0.38 14.28
CA GLU A 6 3.86 1.42 14.96
C GLU A 6 3.86 2.68 14.10
N LEU A 7 3.64 3.82 14.76
CA LEU A 7 3.66 5.16 14.17
C LEU A 7 4.56 6.03 15.03
N LYS A 8 5.50 6.74 14.40
CA LYS A 8 6.44 7.60 15.15
C LYS A 8 5.85 8.96 15.47
N ASP A 9 5.24 9.61 14.49
CA ASP A 9 4.80 11.00 14.62
C ASP A 9 3.68 11.33 13.62
N ILE A 10 2.79 12.24 14.01
CA ILE A 10 1.70 12.76 13.15
C ILE A 10 1.76 14.27 13.20
N ARG A 11 2.00 14.89 12.03
CA ARG A 11 2.11 16.34 11.88
C ARG A 11 1.07 16.86 10.90
N LEU A 12 0.55 18.04 11.19
CA LEU A 12 -0.21 18.81 10.20
C LEU A 12 0.78 19.49 9.25
N THR A 13 0.52 19.41 7.96
CA THR A 13 1.26 20.16 6.93
C THR A 13 0.34 21.27 6.44
N ILE A 14 0.83 22.52 6.39
CA ILE A 14 0.03 23.67 5.94
C ILE A 14 0.58 24.24 4.61
N ILE A 15 1.90 24.17 4.40
CA ILE A 15 2.59 24.70 3.22
C ILE A 15 3.52 23.58 2.68
N PRO A 16 3.56 23.28 1.36
CA PRO A 16 2.85 23.94 0.25
C PRO A 16 1.40 23.50 0.04
N ARG A 17 0.93 22.48 0.76
CA ARG A 17 -0.45 21.97 0.71
C ARG A 17 -0.93 21.61 2.12
N LEU A 18 -2.22 21.82 2.37
CA LEU A 18 -2.85 21.44 3.63
C LEU A 18 -3.05 19.93 3.69
N GLY A 19 -2.68 19.31 4.81
CA GLY A 19 -2.82 17.87 4.97
C GLY A 19 -2.22 17.35 6.26
N VAL A 20 -2.09 16.02 6.32
CA VAL A 20 -1.51 15.30 7.45
C VAL A 20 -0.32 14.50 6.94
N ARG A 21 0.80 14.59 7.65
CA ARG A 21 1.99 13.78 7.43
C ARG A 21 2.22 12.88 8.63
N ILE A 22 2.24 11.59 8.38
CA ILE A 22 2.53 10.55 9.35
C ILE A 22 3.93 10.05 9.05
N ALA A 23 4.84 10.11 10.03
CA ALA A 23 6.22 9.64 9.87
C ALA A 23 6.43 8.30 10.58
N GLY A 24 7.30 7.47 9.99
CA GLY A 24 7.74 6.20 10.57
C GLY A 24 6.59 5.24 10.82
N PHE A 25 5.96 4.75 9.74
CA PHE A 25 4.90 3.76 9.83
C PHE A 25 5.47 2.37 9.56
N ALA A 26 5.23 1.43 10.47
CA ALA A 26 5.67 0.05 10.33
C ALA A 26 4.54 -0.91 10.74
N VAL A 27 4.31 -1.91 9.90
CA VAL A 27 3.47 -3.07 10.20
C VAL A 27 4.41 -4.22 10.50
N LEU A 28 4.48 -4.57 11.78
CA LEU A 28 5.29 -5.68 12.24
C LEU A 28 4.63 -6.99 11.83
N ASP A 29 5.45 -7.96 11.43
CA ASP A 29 4.97 -9.32 11.20
C ASP A 29 4.90 -10.08 12.53
N ASP A 30 4.28 -11.26 12.50
CA ASP A 30 4.33 -12.17 13.64
C ASP A 30 5.80 -12.55 13.94
N PRO A 31 6.26 -12.49 15.21
CA PRO A 31 7.62 -12.88 15.59
C PRO A 31 8.02 -14.29 15.12
N SER A 32 7.03 -15.16 14.92
CA SER A 32 7.23 -16.53 14.40
C SER A 32 7.68 -16.59 12.93
N PHE A 33 7.56 -15.51 12.15
CA PHE A 33 8.01 -15.45 10.75
C PHE A 33 9.30 -14.63 10.57
N SER A 34 9.43 -13.48 11.23
CA SER A 34 10.54 -12.55 11.03
C SER A 34 10.61 -11.48 12.12
N ALA A 35 11.82 -11.08 12.53
CA ALA A 35 12.04 -9.90 13.38
C ALA A 35 11.94 -8.57 12.60
N SER A 36 12.03 -8.61 11.27
CA SER A 36 11.91 -7.45 10.40
C SER A 36 10.45 -7.12 10.07
N PRO A 37 10.09 -5.82 9.95
CA PRO A 37 8.76 -5.40 9.55
C PRO A 37 8.34 -6.00 8.21
N PHE A 38 7.09 -6.47 8.13
CA PHE A 38 6.48 -6.95 6.90
C PHE A 38 6.37 -5.82 5.87
N ALA A 39 5.86 -4.68 6.31
CA ALA A 39 5.74 -3.47 5.52
C ALA A 39 6.09 -2.26 6.37
N SER A 40 6.84 -1.32 5.81
CA SER A 40 7.12 -0.05 6.47
C SER A 40 7.23 1.06 5.44
N LEU A 41 7.13 2.30 5.87
CA LEU A 41 7.32 3.47 5.02
C LEU A 41 7.88 4.62 5.86
N THR A 42 8.69 5.47 5.22
CA THR A 42 9.29 6.64 5.86
C THR A 42 8.23 7.65 6.26
N SER A 43 7.32 7.97 5.33
CA SER A 43 6.17 8.83 5.64
C SER A 43 4.98 8.62 4.72
N LEU A 44 3.79 8.71 5.31
CA LEU A 44 2.50 8.75 4.63
C LEU A 44 1.99 10.19 4.69
N GLU A 45 1.80 10.80 3.52
CA GLU A 45 1.28 12.16 3.38
C GLU A 45 -0.12 12.08 2.77
N VAL A 46 -1.09 12.72 3.42
CA VAL A 46 -2.47 12.83 2.96
C VAL A 46 -2.79 14.30 2.76
N GLY A 47 -2.87 14.73 1.51
CA GLY A 47 -3.23 16.08 1.11
C GLY A 47 -4.75 16.26 1.02
N MET A 48 -5.25 17.41 1.45
CA MET A 48 -6.68 17.73 1.51
C MET A 48 -7.00 18.91 0.59
N LYS A 49 -8.18 18.87 -0.05
CA LYS A 49 -8.63 19.97 -0.92
C LYS A 49 -9.00 21.20 -0.09
N LEU A 50 -8.46 22.37 -0.47
CA LEU A 50 -8.76 23.63 0.25
C LEU A 50 -10.21 24.12 0.05
N ARG A 51 -10.75 24.06 -1.18
CA ARG A 51 -12.10 24.59 -1.48
C ARG A 51 -13.21 23.90 -0.66
N PRO A 52 -13.25 22.56 -0.54
CA PRO A 52 -14.24 21.86 0.29
C PRO A 52 -14.04 22.12 1.79
N LEU A 53 -12.81 22.33 2.25
CA LEU A 53 -12.53 22.61 3.66
C LEU A 53 -13.13 23.93 4.14
N LEU A 54 -13.18 24.96 3.27
CA LEU A 54 -13.91 26.21 3.55
C LEU A 54 -15.41 25.96 3.76
N LYS A 55 -15.95 24.88 3.18
CA LYS A 55 -17.34 24.40 3.37
C LYS A 55 -17.44 23.31 4.45
N LYS A 56 -16.42 23.15 5.30
CA LYS A 56 -16.31 22.12 6.34
C LYS A 56 -16.41 20.68 5.82
N ARG A 57 -16.03 20.44 4.56
CA ARG A 57 -15.96 19.10 3.96
C ARG A 57 -14.52 18.65 3.83
N VAL A 58 -14.24 17.46 4.33
CA VAL A 58 -12.92 16.82 4.20
C VAL A 58 -12.94 15.98 2.93
N GLU A 59 -12.16 16.40 1.95
CA GLU A 59 -11.94 15.66 0.71
C GLU A 59 -10.43 15.46 0.51
N VAL A 60 -10.04 14.22 0.22
CA VAL A 60 -8.64 13.85 0.00
C VAL A 60 -8.26 14.17 -1.45
N GLU A 61 -7.22 14.99 -1.63
CA GLU A 61 -6.66 15.32 -2.94
C GLU A 61 -5.63 14.27 -3.36
N GLU A 62 -4.65 14.01 -2.50
CA GLU A 62 -3.53 13.13 -2.80
C GLU A 62 -3.13 12.28 -1.59
N ILE A 63 -2.72 11.04 -1.84
CA ILE A 63 -2.06 10.19 -0.87
C ILE A 63 -0.66 9.84 -1.42
N THR A 64 0.38 10.16 -0.66
CA THR A 64 1.78 9.89 -1.02
C THR A 64 2.44 8.98 0.01
N LEU A 65 2.98 7.84 -0.45
CA LEU A 65 3.78 6.93 0.35
C LEU A 65 5.25 7.11 -0.03
N ARG A 66 6.08 7.52 0.93
CA ARG A 66 7.53 7.69 0.73
C ARG A 66 8.32 6.50 1.24
N ASP A 67 9.18 6.00 0.36
CA ASP A 67 10.10 4.89 0.56
C ASP A 67 9.42 3.67 1.21
N PRO A 68 8.29 3.18 0.65
CA PRO A 68 7.67 1.99 1.21
C PRO A 68 8.57 0.78 1.00
N LEU A 69 8.91 0.11 2.08
CA LEU A 69 9.61 -1.16 2.11
C LEU A 69 8.61 -2.28 2.37
N ILE A 70 8.53 -3.23 1.44
CA ILE A 70 7.68 -4.42 1.57
C ILE A 70 8.57 -5.66 1.50
N THR A 71 8.43 -6.54 2.49
CA THR A 71 9.15 -7.81 2.55
C THR A 71 8.17 -8.96 2.40
N VAL A 72 8.26 -9.66 1.27
CA VAL A 72 7.48 -10.85 0.97
C VAL A 72 8.34 -12.07 1.21
N VAL A 73 7.93 -12.93 2.15
CA VAL A 73 8.64 -14.15 2.50
C VAL A 73 7.75 -15.34 2.14
N LYS A 74 8.31 -16.27 1.37
CA LYS A 74 7.73 -17.59 1.11
C LYS A 74 8.38 -18.60 2.05
N ASN A 75 7.58 -19.23 2.90
CA ASN A 75 8.08 -20.21 3.87
C ASN A 75 8.36 -21.58 3.20
N ARG A 76 8.86 -22.54 3.99
CA ARG A 76 9.14 -23.90 3.53
C ARG A 76 7.91 -24.66 3.02
N ASP A 77 6.75 -24.34 3.57
CA ASP A 77 5.46 -24.90 3.17
C ASP A 77 4.88 -24.22 1.90
N GLY A 78 5.62 -23.27 1.31
CA GLY A 78 5.21 -22.52 0.13
C GLY A 78 4.19 -21.40 0.39
N ILE A 79 3.87 -21.13 1.66
CA ILE A 79 2.93 -20.10 2.11
C ILE A 79 3.64 -18.74 2.14
N LEU A 80 2.96 -17.71 1.62
CA LEU A 80 3.43 -16.33 1.64
C LEU A 80 2.97 -15.61 2.91
N ASN A 81 3.85 -14.79 3.49
CA ASN A 81 3.48 -13.88 4.58
C ASN A 81 2.46 -12.78 4.15
N THR A 82 2.26 -12.59 2.85
CA THR A 82 1.24 -11.69 2.28
C THR A 82 -0.16 -12.30 2.25
N SER A 83 -0.30 -13.62 2.44
CA SER A 83 -1.60 -14.31 2.44
C SER A 83 -2.53 -13.89 3.57
N THR A 84 -2.09 -13.01 4.46
CA THR A 84 -2.84 -12.40 5.56
C THR A 84 -3.20 -10.94 5.29
N LEU A 85 -2.64 -10.30 4.26
CA LEU A 85 -3.05 -8.97 3.82
C LEU A 85 -4.41 -9.04 3.15
N GLY A 86 -5.38 -8.27 3.65
CA GLY A 86 -6.70 -8.18 3.04
C GLY A 86 -7.67 -9.31 3.39
N LYS A 87 -7.32 -10.24 4.29
CA LYS A 87 -8.31 -11.14 4.91
C LYS A 87 -9.16 -10.38 5.94
N LYS A 88 -9.98 -9.43 5.47
CA LYS A 88 -11.29 -9.21 6.09
C LYS A 88 -12.16 -10.36 5.60
N GLY A 89 -12.77 -11.07 6.54
CA GLY A 89 -13.43 -12.35 6.31
C GLY A 89 -14.46 -12.28 5.17
N ALA A 90 -14.24 -13.07 4.14
CA ALA A 90 -15.31 -13.60 3.32
C ALA A 90 -15.43 -15.08 3.68
N PRO A 91 -16.51 -15.52 4.37
CA PRO A 91 -16.84 -16.93 4.38
C PRO A 91 -17.17 -17.31 2.94
N LYS A 92 -16.47 -18.30 2.40
CA LYS A 92 -16.78 -18.91 1.10
C LYS A 92 -18.09 -19.69 1.26
N PRO A 93 -19.20 -19.31 0.59
CA PRO A 93 -20.32 -20.22 0.47
C PRO A 93 -20.01 -21.15 -0.70
N GLU A 94 -19.90 -22.44 -0.43
CA GLU A 94 -19.98 -23.47 -1.47
C GLU A 94 -21.45 -23.59 -1.90
N GLY A 95 -21.73 -23.27 -3.16
CA GLY A 95 -23.03 -23.45 -3.79
C GLY A 95 -22.96 -23.07 -5.28
N PRO A 96 -23.53 -23.86 -6.20
CA PRO A 96 -23.27 -23.73 -7.64
C PRO A 96 -23.99 -22.52 -8.24
N ALA A 97 -23.27 -21.69 -8.99
CA ALA A 97 -23.77 -20.47 -9.62
C ALA A 97 -24.18 -20.70 -11.09
N PRO A 98 -25.24 -20.02 -11.58
CA PRO A 98 -25.32 -19.55 -12.95
C PRO A 98 -24.87 -18.07 -13.07
N ALA A 99 -24.04 -17.85 -14.10
CA ALA A 99 -23.67 -16.61 -14.81
C ALA A 99 -22.95 -15.45 -14.08
N PRO A 100 -22.02 -14.74 -14.77
CA PRO A 100 -21.06 -13.83 -14.14
C PRO A 100 -21.50 -12.36 -14.24
N GLU A 101 -22.01 -11.79 -13.15
CA GLU A 101 -21.83 -10.37 -12.90
C GLU A 101 -20.40 -10.16 -12.36
N ALA A 102 -19.69 -9.18 -12.93
CA ALA A 102 -18.33 -8.84 -12.54
C ALA A 102 -18.26 -8.65 -11.01
N PRO A 103 -17.35 -9.35 -10.29
CA PRO A 103 -17.28 -9.22 -8.84
C PRO A 103 -16.93 -7.77 -8.51
N ALA A 104 -17.81 -7.12 -7.76
CA ALA A 104 -17.55 -5.81 -7.18
C ALA A 104 -16.39 -5.98 -6.19
N THR A 105 -15.16 -5.76 -6.64
CA THR A 105 -13.95 -5.96 -5.85
C THR A 105 -14.02 -5.13 -4.57
N GLU A 106 -14.27 -5.78 -3.43
CA GLU A 106 -14.18 -5.22 -2.07
C GLU A 106 -12.72 -4.98 -1.69
N GLY A 107 -11.99 -4.27 -2.55
CA GLY A 107 -10.56 -4.04 -2.41
C GLY A 107 -10.22 -2.62 -1.99
N PRO A 108 -8.95 -2.35 -1.63
CA PRO A 108 -8.46 -1.02 -1.27
C PRO A 108 -8.80 0.06 -2.30
N LEU A 109 -8.86 -0.29 -3.58
CA LEU A 109 -9.23 0.63 -4.67
C LEU A 109 -10.66 1.17 -4.54
N ARG A 110 -11.62 0.36 -4.05
CA ARG A 110 -13.01 0.82 -3.85
C ARG A 110 -13.11 1.78 -2.67
N ILE A 111 -12.34 1.54 -1.61
CA ILE A 111 -12.24 2.48 -0.47
C ILE A 111 -11.66 3.81 -0.95
N LEU A 112 -10.60 3.78 -1.76
CA LEU A 112 -10.03 4.99 -2.36
C LEU A 112 -11.04 5.71 -3.28
N ALA A 113 -11.83 4.97 -4.06
CA ALA A 113 -12.87 5.54 -4.91
C ALA A 113 -14.02 6.18 -4.11
N LEU A 114 -14.42 5.58 -2.97
CA LEU A 114 -15.42 6.14 -2.05
C LEU A 114 -14.91 7.42 -1.35
N LEU A 115 -13.62 7.47 -1.03
CA LEU A 115 -12.97 8.67 -0.51
C LEU A 115 -12.69 9.73 -1.60
N ALA A 116 -13.01 9.43 -2.86
CA ALA A 116 -12.82 10.30 -4.01
C ALA A 116 -11.39 10.88 -4.11
N VAL A 117 -10.39 10.02 -3.91
CA VAL A 117 -8.98 10.42 -3.94
C VAL A 117 -8.56 10.73 -5.38
N ASP A 118 -8.10 11.94 -5.68
CA ASP A 118 -7.74 12.25 -7.07
C ASP A 118 -6.45 11.54 -7.52
N ARG A 119 -5.50 11.38 -6.58
CA ARG A 119 -4.16 10.86 -6.86
C ARG A 119 -3.60 10.00 -5.72
N VAL A 120 -2.97 8.88 -6.09
CA VAL A 120 -2.16 8.07 -5.16
C VAL A 120 -0.76 7.92 -5.75
N SER A 121 0.27 8.25 -4.98
CA SER A 121 1.66 8.15 -5.40
C SER A 121 2.49 7.33 -4.41
N ILE A 122 3.34 6.47 -4.96
CA ILE A 122 4.40 5.78 -4.24
C ILE A 122 5.71 6.27 -4.82
N THR A 123 6.64 6.67 -3.95
CA THR A 123 7.96 7.13 -4.37
C THR A 123 9.06 6.38 -3.65
N GLY A 124 10.06 5.88 -4.37
CA GLY A 124 11.23 5.20 -3.79
C GLY A 124 10.92 3.84 -3.16
N GLY A 125 9.90 3.13 -3.67
CA GLY A 125 9.50 1.84 -3.14
C GLY A 125 10.57 0.76 -3.29
N LYS A 126 10.70 -0.09 -2.27
CA LYS A 126 11.56 -1.27 -2.25
C LYS A 126 10.75 -2.51 -1.92
N LEU A 127 10.79 -3.50 -2.79
CA LEU A 127 10.18 -4.81 -2.62
C LEU A 127 11.28 -5.86 -2.49
N THR A 128 11.30 -6.55 -1.35
CA THR A 128 12.23 -7.65 -1.09
C THR A 128 11.43 -8.94 -1.09
N TYR A 129 11.72 -9.85 -2.01
CA TYR A 129 11.12 -11.18 -2.07
C TYR A 129 12.14 -12.23 -1.65
N ARG A 130 11.82 -13.02 -0.63
CA ARG A 130 12.68 -14.08 -0.08
C ARG A 130 11.97 -15.40 -0.22
N ASP A 131 12.59 -16.32 -0.97
CA ASP A 131 12.12 -17.69 -1.12
C ASP A 131 12.90 -18.63 -0.21
N LEU A 132 12.23 -19.12 0.84
CA LEU A 132 12.78 -20.12 1.77
C LEU A 132 12.28 -21.55 1.46
N SER A 133 11.50 -21.73 0.38
CA SER A 133 10.95 -23.03 -0.01
C SER A 133 11.97 -23.95 -0.69
N ALA A 134 13.01 -23.37 -1.29
CA ALA A 134 14.10 -24.11 -1.90
C ALA A 134 15.18 -24.52 -0.88
N ALA A 135 15.97 -25.55 -1.23
CA ALA A 135 17.11 -26.00 -0.43
C ALA A 135 18.18 -24.89 -0.25
N LYS A 136 18.27 -23.96 -1.20
CA LYS A 136 19.07 -22.73 -1.11
C LYS A 136 18.12 -21.53 -1.09
N PRO A 137 18.13 -20.71 -0.02
CA PRO A 137 17.34 -19.48 0.02
C PRO A 137 17.72 -18.54 -1.12
N THR A 138 16.72 -17.97 -1.80
CA THR A 138 16.94 -16.99 -2.86
C THR A 138 16.28 -15.67 -2.48
N GLU A 139 17.00 -14.56 -2.65
CA GLU A 139 16.52 -13.21 -2.38
C GLU A 139 16.52 -12.37 -3.65
N TYR A 140 15.40 -11.71 -3.91
CA TYR A 140 15.21 -10.80 -5.02
C TYR A 140 14.82 -9.43 -4.48
N VAL A 141 15.55 -8.40 -4.90
CA VAL A 141 15.32 -7.03 -4.46
C VAL A 141 14.97 -6.18 -5.67
N LEU A 142 13.80 -5.56 -5.62
CA LEU A 142 13.38 -4.49 -6.51
C LEU A 142 13.39 -3.20 -5.69
N GLN A 143 13.99 -2.15 -6.23
CA GLN A 143 14.13 -0.86 -5.55
C GLN A 143 13.84 0.27 -6.53
N ASP A 144 13.75 1.49 -6.00
CA ASP A 144 13.52 2.70 -6.77
C ASP A 144 12.21 2.64 -7.59
N LEU A 145 11.19 1.99 -7.01
CA LEU A 145 9.87 1.83 -7.61
C LEU A 145 9.02 3.07 -7.34
N ASP A 146 8.62 3.74 -8.42
CA ASP A 146 7.67 4.83 -8.38
C ASP A 146 6.35 4.38 -9.02
N PHE A 147 5.25 4.56 -8.30
CA PHE A 147 3.91 4.31 -8.83
C PHE A 147 3.08 5.58 -8.75
N LEU A 148 2.27 5.82 -9.78
CA LEU A 148 1.35 6.92 -9.81
C LEU A 148 0.00 6.46 -10.35
N LEU A 149 -1.00 6.53 -9.49
CA LEU A 149 -2.39 6.30 -9.83
C LEU A 149 -3.11 7.65 -9.90
N ARG A 150 -3.80 7.90 -11.00
CA ARG A 150 -4.60 9.12 -11.22
C ARG A 150 -6.06 8.76 -11.45
N ASN A 151 -6.96 9.71 -11.18
CA ASN A 151 -8.40 9.56 -11.43
C ASN A 151 -9.05 8.43 -10.60
N VAL A 152 -8.69 8.31 -9.32
CA VAL A 152 -9.24 7.27 -8.43
C VAL A 152 -10.61 7.71 -7.89
N GLY A 153 -11.65 7.57 -8.70
CA GLY A 153 -13.02 7.93 -8.31
C GLY A 153 -14.05 6.99 -8.89
N LEU A 154 -15.24 6.97 -8.28
CA LEU A 154 -16.38 6.21 -8.79
C LEU A 154 -16.72 6.66 -10.22
N GLY A 155 -16.90 5.68 -11.12
CA GLY A 155 -17.19 5.94 -12.54
C GLY A 155 -16.00 6.46 -13.36
N LYS A 156 -14.79 6.51 -12.79
CA LYS A 156 -13.56 6.88 -13.50
C LYS A 156 -12.68 5.65 -13.72
N THR A 157 -12.01 5.59 -14.86
CA THR A 157 -10.95 4.60 -15.11
C THR A 157 -9.63 5.14 -14.55
N PRO A 158 -9.06 4.51 -13.51
CA PRO A 158 -7.82 4.99 -12.93
C PRO A 158 -6.65 4.79 -13.91
N GLY A 159 -5.86 5.84 -14.12
CA GLY A 159 -4.64 5.77 -14.93
C GLY A 159 -3.47 5.34 -14.07
N LEU A 160 -2.84 4.21 -14.38
CA LEU A 160 -1.66 3.68 -13.69
C LEU A 160 -0.39 4.01 -14.48
N GLN A 161 0.58 4.63 -13.82
CA GLN A 161 1.94 4.81 -14.32
C GLN A 161 2.91 4.14 -13.35
N VAL A 162 3.87 3.40 -13.91
CA VAL A 162 4.93 2.73 -13.17
C VAL A 162 6.25 3.20 -13.74
N ALA A 163 7.15 3.64 -12.87
CA ALA A 163 8.50 4.02 -13.24
C ALA A 163 9.50 3.34 -12.30
N THR A 164 10.67 3.03 -12.84
CA THR A 164 11.83 2.61 -12.07
C THR A 164 12.89 3.68 -12.28
N ARG A 165 13.50 4.20 -11.21
CA ARG A 165 14.71 4.99 -11.41
C ARG A 165 15.86 3.99 -11.56
N ARG A 166 16.62 4.11 -12.65
CA ARG A 166 17.85 3.34 -12.74
C ARG A 166 18.76 3.79 -11.59
N PRO A 167 19.34 2.86 -10.81
CA PRO A 167 20.34 3.24 -9.82
C PRO A 167 21.45 3.97 -10.56
N THR A 168 21.69 5.23 -10.20
CA THR A 168 22.89 5.94 -10.62
C THR A 168 24.06 5.22 -9.98
N SER A 169 24.68 4.32 -10.76
CA SER A 169 25.99 3.75 -10.47
C SER A 169 26.96 4.91 -10.29
N ARG A 170 27.17 5.38 -9.06
CA ARG A 170 28.38 6.13 -8.73
C ARG A 170 29.53 5.13 -8.74
N ARG A 171 30.42 5.32 -9.71
CA ARG A 171 31.76 4.72 -9.74
C ARG A 171 32.56 5.19 -8.54
#